data_AF-A0A950YHL6-F1
#
_entry.id   AF-A0A950YHL6-F1
#
_cell.length_a   1.000
_cell.length_b   1.000
_cell.length_c   1.000
_cell.angle_alpha   90.00
_cell.angle_beta   90.00
_cell.angle_gamma   90.00
#
_symmetry.space_group_name_H-M   'P 1'
#
loop_
_entity.id
_entity.type
_entity.pdbx_description
1 polymer ?
#
loop_
_entity_poly.entity_id
_entity_poly.type
_entity_poly.pdbx_seq_one_letter_code
_entity_poly.pdbx_strand_id
1 'polypeptide(L)'
;MELRQLRYLVALADEQHFTRAAAREHIAQPALSQQIRRLEREVGLALVERTTRRVTITEAGRTLVARARRILSEVDAANAEMQALTGVRTGHVTVGTMHTMGPVDVSLALAVFHQRHPGVELTVREQSSEELAEMLRDDVLDLAFLSVTDRMESHGLGLHQLVSEELVAVLPQDHPLAGRASVRMAELEHEHFISYREGARLRELLTIAAHHAGFEPQVHLESNESERIRRLVNRHMGVAILPRSDAERPGAEVAVVALTEPSLRRDITLACRDGRRLGPAAAEFLALSKELFTDAPA
;
A
#
# COMPACT_ATOMS: atom_id res chain seq x y z
N MET A 1 5.14 27.67 -20.20
CA MET A 1 4.99 26.73 -19.07
C MET A 1 6.28 25.95 -18.94
N GLU A 2 6.94 26.04 -17.78
CA GLU A 2 8.25 25.45 -17.51
C GLU A 2 8.13 24.28 -16.51
N LEU A 3 9.00 23.25 -16.60
CA LEU A 3 8.99 22.11 -15.66
C LEU A 3 9.10 22.52 -14.19
N ARG A 4 9.89 23.55 -13.92
CA ARG A 4 10.05 24.10 -12.57
C ARG A 4 8.76 24.70 -12.02
N GLN A 5 7.94 25.33 -12.87
CA GLN A 5 6.65 25.87 -12.46
C GLN A 5 5.66 24.74 -12.14
N LEU A 6 5.73 23.63 -12.89
CA LEU A 6 4.94 22.42 -12.62
C LEU A 6 5.33 21.79 -11.27
N ARG A 7 6.64 21.66 -10.96
CA ARG A 7 7.10 21.17 -9.65
C ARG A 7 6.55 22.01 -8.50
N TYR A 8 6.63 23.34 -8.64
CA TYR A 8 6.14 24.25 -7.59
C TYR A 8 4.63 24.18 -7.41
N LEU A 9 3.87 23.98 -8.48
CA LEU A 9 2.43 23.80 -8.40
C LEU A 9 2.06 22.50 -7.67
N VAL A 10 2.75 21.40 -7.99
CA VAL A 10 2.57 20.10 -7.31
C VAL A 10 2.93 20.22 -5.83
N ALA A 11 4.09 20.80 -5.50
CA ALA A 11 4.50 21.02 -4.12
C ALA A 11 3.48 21.88 -3.34
N LEU A 12 2.90 22.90 -3.98
CA LEU A 12 1.87 23.72 -3.36
C LEU A 12 0.54 22.99 -3.17
N ALA A 13 0.19 22.08 -4.09
CA ALA A 13 -1.00 21.26 -3.97
C ALA A 13 -0.90 20.25 -2.82
N ASP A 14 0.28 19.64 -2.64
CA ASP A 14 0.56 18.68 -1.57
C ASP A 14 0.60 19.37 -0.20
N GLU A 15 1.27 20.52 -0.10
CA GLU A 15 1.49 21.20 1.19
C GLU A 15 0.34 22.11 1.62
N GLN A 16 -0.47 22.58 0.66
CA GLN A 16 -1.51 23.60 0.85
C GLN A 16 -1.03 24.86 1.61
N HIS A 17 0.27 25.13 1.54
CA HIS A 17 0.90 26.23 2.28
C HIS A 17 2.16 26.71 1.55
N PHE A 18 2.17 27.98 1.14
CA PHE A 18 3.26 28.55 0.34
C PHE A 18 4.64 28.44 1.00
N THR A 19 4.73 28.70 2.30
CA THR A 19 6.02 28.61 3.03
C THR A 19 6.54 27.17 3.09
N ARG A 20 5.67 26.17 3.27
CA ARG A 20 6.08 24.75 3.34
C ARG A 20 6.45 24.24 1.95
N ALA A 21 5.66 24.58 0.93
CA ALA A 21 5.99 24.27 -0.46
C ALA A 21 7.33 24.89 -0.88
N ALA A 22 7.59 26.13 -0.48
CA ALA A 22 8.85 26.80 -0.81
C ALA A 22 10.05 26.17 -0.07
N ALA A 23 9.86 25.76 1.19
CA ALA A 23 10.88 25.04 1.94
C ALA A 23 11.20 23.66 1.31
N ARG A 24 10.16 22.91 0.88
CA ARG A 24 10.30 21.63 0.17
C ARG A 24 11.07 21.76 -1.14
N GLU A 25 10.86 22.86 -1.86
CA GLU A 25 11.53 23.14 -3.13
C GLU A 25 12.82 23.95 -2.97
N HIS A 26 13.29 24.17 -1.73
CA HIS A 26 14.52 24.92 -1.40
C HIS A 26 14.59 26.33 -2.00
N ILE A 27 13.48 27.07 -2.01
CA ILE A 27 13.42 28.46 -2.47
C ILE A 27 12.71 29.39 -1.48
N ALA A 28 12.90 30.70 -1.68
CA ALA A 28 12.17 31.70 -0.91
C ALA A 28 10.68 31.71 -1.30
N GLN A 29 9.80 31.86 -0.32
CA GLN A 29 8.35 31.91 -0.53
C GLN A 29 7.90 32.96 -1.58
N PRO A 30 8.46 34.20 -1.63
CA PRO A 30 8.10 35.17 -2.66
C PRO A 30 8.40 34.67 -4.09
N ALA A 31 9.50 33.93 -4.26
CA ALA A 31 9.87 33.35 -5.55
C ALA A 31 8.87 32.27 -5.98
N LEU A 32 8.45 31.38 -5.07
CA LEU A 32 7.42 30.38 -5.37
C LEU A 32 6.11 31.06 -5.78
N SER A 33 5.66 32.06 -5.01
CA SER A 33 4.44 32.81 -5.31
C SER A 33 4.48 33.48 -6.70
N GLN A 34 5.61 34.10 -7.05
CA GLN A 34 5.80 34.73 -8.35
C GLN A 34 5.74 33.72 -9.50
N GLN A 35 6.33 32.53 -9.34
CA GLN A 35 6.30 31.49 -10.36
C GLN A 35 4.90 30.91 -10.57
N ILE A 36 4.12 30.71 -9.50
CA ILE A 36 2.72 30.28 -9.63
C ILE A 36 1.89 31.35 -10.33
N ARG A 37 2.02 32.64 -9.97
CA ARG A 37 1.32 33.73 -10.68
C ARG A 37 1.71 33.83 -12.15
N ARG A 38 2.95 33.53 -12.48
CA ARG A 38 3.41 33.49 -13.88
C ARG A 38 2.75 32.32 -14.62
N LEU A 39 2.71 31.14 -14.01
CA LEU A 39 2.02 29.98 -14.58
C LEU A 39 0.52 30.26 -14.81
N GLU A 40 -0.17 30.86 -13.83
CA GLU A 40 -1.58 31.27 -13.98
C GLU A 40 -1.79 32.22 -15.15
N ARG A 41 -0.89 33.19 -15.36
CA ARG A 41 -0.95 34.11 -16.51
C ARG A 41 -0.68 33.41 -17.84
N GLU A 42 0.22 32.44 -17.87
CA GLU A 42 0.53 31.67 -19.08
C GLU A 42 -0.62 30.74 -19.48
N VAL A 43 -1.31 30.14 -18.49
CA VAL A 43 -2.46 29.25 -18.72
C VAL A 43 -3.77 30.03 -18.93
N GLY A 44 -3.84 31.27 -18.43
CA GLY A 44 -5.04 32.11 -18.52
C GLY A 44 -6.14 31.77 -17.50
N LEU A 45 -5.86 30.90 -16.54
CA LEU A 45 -6.79 30.46 -15.49
C LEU A 45 -6.15 30.60 -14.12
N ALA A 46 -6.95 30.92 -13.11
CA ALA A 46 -6.53 30.83 -11.72
C ALA A 46 -6.37 29.35 -11.33
N LEU A 47 -5.18 28.99 -10.86
CA LEU A 47 -4.86 27.62 -10.46
C LEU A 47 -4.94 27.47 -8.94
N VAL A 48 -4.80 28.58 -8.21
CA VAL A 48 -4.79 28.61 -6.75
C VAL A 48 -5.67 29.74 -6.24
N GLU A 49 -6.61 29.39 -5.37
CA GLU A 49 -7.37 30.34 -4.56
C GLU A 49 -6.57 30.68 -3.30
N ARG A 50 -6.38 31.99 -3.09
CA ARG A 50 -5.57 32.54 -1.99
C ARG A 50 -6.48 33.39 -1.12
N THR A 51 -6.82 32.89 0.05
CA THR A 51 -7.47 33.69 1.10
C THR A 51 -6.47 34.00 2.21
N THR A 52 -6.80 34.93 3.10
CA THR A 52 -5.96 35.26 4.27
C THR A 52 -5.74 34.08 5.22
N ARG A 53 -6.55 33.01 5.14
CA ARG A 53 -6.50 31.86 6.05
C ARG A 53 -6.22 30.53 5.36
N ARG A 54 -6.42 30.41 4.05
CA ARG A 54 -6.33 29.13 3.34
C ARG A 54 -5.82 29.29 1.91
N VAL A 55 -5.00 28.34 1.50
CA VAL A 55 -4.59 28.12 0.12
C VAL A 55 -5.33 26.88 -0.38
N THR A 56 -6.08 27.03 -1.47
CA THR A 56 -6.84 25.92 -2.05
C THR A 56 -6.55 25.83 -3.54
N ILE A 57 -6.45 24.62 -4.07
CA ILE A 57 -6.26 24.39 -5.51
C ILE A 57 -7.62 24.45 -6.21
N THR A 58 -7.73 25.25 -7.28
CA THR A 58 -8.97 25.38 -8.07
C THR A 58 -9.23 24.09 -8.87
N GLU A 59 -10.39 23.99 -9.52
CA GLU A 59 -10.65 22.87 -10.44
C GLU A 59 -9.65 22.81 -11.59
N ALA A 60 -9.36 23.95 -12.21
CA ALA A 60 -8.31 24.07 -13.23
C ALA A 60 -6.93 23.69 -12.66
N GLY A 61 -6.65 24.11 -11.42
CA GLY A 61 -5.45 23.73 -10.69
C GLY A 61 -5.33 22.22 -10.48
N ARG A 62 -6.41 21.53 -10.07
CA ARG A 62 -6.41 20.07 -9.87
C ARG A 62 -6.14 19.32 -11.18
N THR A 63 -6.78 19.75 -12.26
CA THR A 63 -6.54 19.20 -13.61
C THR A 63 -5.09 19.37 -14.03
N LEU A 64 -4.52 20.56 -13.84
CA LEU A 64 -3.12 20.82 -14.21
C LEU A 64 -2.14 20.09 -13.28
N VAL A 65 -2.43 19.96 -11.98
CA VAL A 65 -1.62 19.19 -11.02
C VAL A 65 -1.54 17.73 -11.44
N ALA A 66 -2.66 17.10 -11.82
CA ALA A 66 -2.66 15.72 -12.28
C ALA A 66 -1.79 15.53 -13.54
N ARG A 67 -1.85 16.48 -14.49
CA ARG A 67 -0.99 16.48 -15.68
C ARG A 67 0.46 16.79 -15.36
N ALA A 68 0.72 17.71 -14.43
CA ALA A 68 2.04 18.11 -13.98
C ALA A 68 2.78 16.92 -13.35
N ARG A 69 2.11 16.15 -12.47
CA ARG A 69 2.68 14.93 -11.88
C ARG A 69 3.13 13.95 -12.97
N ARG A 70 2.29 13.70 -13.97
CA ARG A 70 2.63 12.83 -15.12
C ARG A 70 3.84 13.35 -15.90
N ILE A 71 3.85 14.63 -16.26
CA ILE A 71 4.97 15.23 -17.01
C ILE A 71 6.28 15.11 -16.22
N LEU A 72 6.25 15.43 -14.92
CA LEU A 72 7.44 15.35 -14.07
C LEU A 72 7.93 13.91 -13.91
N SER A 73 7.00 12.97 -13.74
CA SER A 73 7.30 11.54 -13.68
C SER A 73 7.96 11.03 -14.98
N GLU A 74 7.50 11.47 -16.16
CA GLU A 74 8.13 11.14 -17.44
C GLU A 74 9.53 11.74 -17.59
N VAL A 75 9.75 12.97 -17.10
CA VAL A 75 11.09 13.58 -17.07
C VAL A 75 12.02 12.81 -16.14
N ASP A 76 11.53 12.41 -14.96
CA ASP A 76 12.32 11.64 -13.99
C ASP A 76 12.63 10.25 -14.54
N ALA A 77 11.70 9.61 -15.26
CA ALA A 77 11.95 8.35 -15.98
C ALA A 77 13.02 8.51 -17.07
N ALA A 78 12.94 9.54 -17.91
CA ALA A 78 13.95 9.80 -18.94
C ALA A 78 15.35 10.04 -18.33
N ASN A 79 15.44 10.78 -17.22
CA ASN A 79 16.69 10.94 -16.49
C ASN A 79 17.19 9.60 -15.93
N ALA A 80 16.28 8.78 -15.41
CA ALA A 80 16.60 7.46 -14.90
C ALA A 80 17.09 6.52 -16.02
N GLU A 81 16.55 6.61 -17.24
CA GLU A 81 17.03 5.88 -18.43
C GLU A 81 18.47 6.26 -18.79
N MET A 82 18.78 7.56 -18.77
CA MET A 82 20.15 8.03 -19.01
C MET A 82 21.12 7.53 -17.94
N GLN A 83 20.66 7.41 -16.69
CA GLN A 83 21.44 6.82 -15.60
C GLN A 83 21.55 5.29 -15.75
N ALA A 84 20.52 4.61 -16.23
CA ALA A 84 20.51 3.16 -16.50
C ALA A 84 21.63 2.75 -17.47
N LEU A 85 21.86 3.57 -18.50
CA LEU A 85 22.95 3.37 -19.47
C LEU A 85 24.35 3.44 -18.82
N THR A 86 24.44 3.98 -17.60
CA THR A 86 25.66 4.05 -16.78
C THR A 86 25.65 3.12 -15.56
N GLY A 87 24.62 2.28 -15.42
CA GLY A 87 24.34 1.43 -14.25
C GLY A 87 23.53 2.16 -13.16
N VAL A 88 22.82 1.40 -12.31
CA VAL A 88 22.02 1.94 -11.19
C VAL A 88 22.95 2.48 -10.10
N ARG A 89 23.37 3.75 -10.24
CA ARG A 89 24.27 4.44 -9.28
C ARG A 89 23.52 5.37 -8.33
N THR A 90 22.43 5.98 -8.81
CA THR A 90 21.62 6.97 -8.10
C THR A 90 20.14 6.86 -8.52
N GLY A 91 19.22 7.35 -7.70
CA GLY A 91 17.80 7.39 -8.04
C GLY A 91 16.90 7.47 -6.82
N HIS A 92 15.60 7.42 -7.04
CA HIS A 92 14.59 7.35 -5.98
C HIS A 92 13.59 6.23 -6.31
N VAL A 93 13.18 5.46 -5.31
CA VAL A 93 12.11 4.47 -5.45
C VAL A 93 11.11 4.67 -4.31
N THR A 94 9.85 4.89 -4.67
CA THR A 94 8.74 4.99 -3.71
C THR A 94 7.94 3.69 -3.73
N VAL A 95 7.92 2.98 -2.60
CA VAL A 95 7.27 1.69 -2.42
C VAL A 95 6.09 1.80 -1.47
N GLY A 96 4.93 1.32 -1.91
CA GLY A 96 3.73 1.18 -1.11
C GLY A 96 3.66 -0.15 -0.35
N THR A 97 3.28 -0.14 0.92
CA THR A 97 3.12 -1.36 1.73
C THR A 97 1.77 -1.38 2.43
N MET A 98 1.22 -2.57 2.68
CA MET A 98 0.04 -2.72 3.55
C MET A 98 0.49 -3.06 4.97
N HIS A 99 -0.41 -2.87 5.93
CA HIS A 99 -0.15 -3.18 7.34
C HIS A 99 0.16 -4.68 7.57
N THR A 100 -0.48 -5.57 6.79
CA THR A 100 -0.24 -7.02 6.86
C THR A 100 0.36 -7.51 5.55
N MET A 101 1.63 -7.89 5.58
CA MET A 101 2.38 -8.42 4.44
C MET A 101 2.52 -9.94 4.46
N GLY A 102 1.95 -10.62 5.47
CA GLY A 102 2.01 -12.08 5.59
C GLY A 102 3.46 -12.58 5.63
N PRO A 103 3.85 -13.53 4.77
CA PRO A 103 5.21 -14.04 4.71
C PRO A 103 6.18 -13.11 3.93
N VAL A 104 5.68 -12.06 3.27
CA VAL A 104 6.53 -11.10 2.55
C VAL A 104 7.22 -10.17 3.55
N ASP A 105 8.52 -10.40 3.79
CA ASP A 105 9.35 -9.51 4.59
C ASP A 105 9.85 -8.32 3.77
N VAL A 106 9.04 -7.28 3.70
CA VAL A 106 9.42 -6.04 2.99
C VAL A 106 10.69 -5.41 3.58
N SER A 107 10.95 -5.56 4.88
CA SER A 107 12.16 -5.02 5.50
C SER A 107 13.42 -5.71 4.96
N LEU A 108 13.37 -7.03 4.76
CA LEU A 108 14.43 -7.79 4.10
C LEU A 108 14.66 -7.30 2.67
N ALA A 109 13.60 -7.14 1.87
CA ALA A 109 13.73 -6.64 0.50
C ALA A 109 14.35 -5.24 0.43
N LEU A 110 13.91 -4.32 1.30
CA LEU A 110 14.47 -2.97 1.41
C LEU A 110 15.94 -3.00 1.84
N ALA A 111 16.30 -3.84 2.81
CA ALA A 111 17.67 -3.95 3.30
C ALA A 111 18.63 -4.51 2.24
N VAL A 112 18.24 -5.60 1.56
CA VAL A 112 19.03 -6.19 0.48
C VAL A 112 19.16 -5.20 -0.69
N PHE A 113 18.08 -4.51 -1.05
CA PHE A 113 18.11 -3.51 -2.10
C PHE A 113 19.04 -2.35 -1.75
N HIS A 114 18.93 -1.79 -0.54
CA HIS A 114 19.78 -0.69 -0.10
C HIS A 114 21.26 -1.10 -0.07
N GLN A 115 21.57 -2.35 0.31
CA GLN A 115 22.94 -2.87 0.27
C GLN A 115 23.47 -3.00 -1.17
N ARG A 116 22.64 -3.48 -2.11
CA ARG A 116 23.01 -3.60 -3.54
C ARG A 116 23.11 -2.23 -4.22
N HIS A 117 22.32 -1.24 -3.78
CA HIS A 117 22.20 0.08 -4.40
C HIS A 117 22.22 1.24 -3.37
N PRO A 118 23.35 1.50 -2.69
CA PRO A 118 23.42 2.48 -1.60
C PRO A 118 23.21 3.93 -2.05
N GLY A 119 23.34 4.23 -3.34
CA GLY A 119 23.07 5.56 -3.91
C GLY A 119 21.61 5.81 -4.29
N VAL A 120 20.72 4.83 -4.11
CA VAL A 120 19.28 4.98 -4.37
C VAL A 120 18.56 5.32 -3.06
N GLU A 121 17.77 6.39 -3.08
CA GLU A 121 16.91 6.78 -1.97
C GLU A 121 15.61 5.97 -2.01
N LEU A 122 15.18 5.46 -0.86
CA LEU A 122 13.96 4.66 -0.70
C LEU A 122 12.93 5.44 0.13
N THR A 123 11.73 5.61 -0.41
CA THR A 123 10.57 6.06 0.36
C THR A 123 9.59 4.90 0.51
N VAL A 124 9.12 4.67 1.74
CA VAL A 124 8.06 3.69 2.01
C VAL A 124 6.80 4.41 2.45
N ARG A 125 5.64 4.04 1.89
CA ARG A 125 4.34 4.55 2.31
C ARG A 125 3.40 3.40 2.65
N GLU A 126 2.89 3.41 3.87
CA GLU A 126 1.94 2.40 4.32
C GLU A 126 0.50 2.93 4.20
N GLN A 127 -0.37 2.23 3.47
CA GLN A 127 -1.81 2.56 3.28
C GLN A 127 -2.63 1.27 3.02
N SER A 128 -3.94 1.37 2.75
CA SER A 128 -4.74 0.21 2.29
C SER A 128 -4.42 -0.21 0.85
N SER A 129 -4.73 -1.45 0.45
CA SER A 129 -4.54 -1.90 -0.95
C SER A 129 -5.19 -0.95 -1.97
N GLU A 130 -6.39 -0.46 -1.65
CA GLU A 130 -7.19 0.39 -2.52
C GLU A 130 -6.53 1.75 -2.70
N GLU A 131 -6.09 2.37 -1.60
CA GLU A 131 -5.38 3.66 -1.61
C GLU A 131 -4.04 3.52 -2.34
N LEU A 132 -3.29 2.44 -2.10
CA LEU A 132 -2.03 2.18 -2.81
C LEU A 132 -2.23 1.99 -4.31
N ALA A 133 -3.30 1.29 -4.72
CA ALA A 133 -3.64 1.13 -6.13
C ALA A 133 -3.97 2.47 -6.80
N GLU A 134 -4.70 3.36 -6.12
CA GLU A 134 -4.94 4.73 -6.60
C GLU A 134 -3.63 5.53 -6.70
N MET A 135 -2.78 5.45 -5.68
CA MET A 135 -1.49 6.13 -5.67
C MET A 135 -0.54 5.64 -6.78
N LEU A 136 -0.59 4.36 -7.15
CA LEU A 136 0.10 3.83 -8.33
C LEU A 136 -0.44 4.42 -9.63
N ARG A 137 -1.77 4.53 -9.77
CA ARG A 137 -2.40 5.11 -10.97
C ARG A 137 -2.10 6.61 -11.12
N ASP A 138 -1.89 7.30 -10.01
CA ASP A 138 -1.56 8.72 -9.93
C ASP A 138 -0.05 9.02 -9.99
N ASP A 139 0.80 8.00 -10.21
CA ASP A 139 2.27 8.08 -10.24
C ASP A 139 2.88 8.63 -8.94
N VAL A 140 2.19 8.43 -7.81
CA VAL A 140 2.70 8.78 -6.47
C VAL A 140 3.62 7.67 -5.92
N LEU A 141 3.43 6.44 -6.38
CA LEU A 141 4.25 5.27 -6.06
C LEU A 141 4.84 4.69 -7.34
N ASP A 142 6.04 4.12 -7.25
CA ASP A 142 6.63 3.33 -8.33
C ASP A 142 6.12 1.88 -8.28
N LEU A 143 6.03 1.34 -7.06
CA LEU A 143 5.62 -0.03 -6.77
C LEU A 143 4.74 -0.06 -5.53
N ALA A 144 3.81 -1.01 -5.45
CA ALA A 144 3.07 -1.26 -4.20
C ALA A 144 2.78 -2.74 -3.99
N PHE A 145 2.93 -3.20 -2.75
CA PHE A 145 2.44 -4.50 -2.32
C PHE A 145 0.93 -4.39 -2.09
N LEU A 146 0.15 -5.18 -2.81
CA LEU A 146 -1.31 -5.19 -2.78
C LEU A 146 -1.82 -6.58 -2.40
N SER A 147 -2.93 -6.64 -1.69
CA SER A 147 -3.72 -7.85 -1.49
C SER A 147 -4.78 -7.87 -2.58
N VAL A 148 -4.59 -8.70 -3.61
CA VAL A 148 -5.49 -8.79 -4.76
C VAL A 148 -6.61 -9.77 -4.45
N THR A 149 -7.84 -9.40 -4.80
CA THR A 149 -9.00 -10.29 -4.87
C THR A 149 -9.67 -10.09 -6.23
N ASP A 150 -10.61 -10.97 -6.60
CA ASP A 150 -11.39 -10.86 -7.84
C ASP A 150 -12.13 -9.52 -8.00
N ARG A 151 -12.31 -8.76 -6.89
CA ARG A 151 -12.98 -7.46 -6.86
C ARG A 151 -12.06 -6.26 -7.08
N MET A 152 -10.74 -6.43 -7.06
CA MET A 152 -9.83 -5.31 -7.24
C MET A 152 -9.76 -4.93 -8.72
N GLU A 153 -10.03 -3.67 -9.05
CA GLU A 153 -9.88 -3.18 -10.42
C GLU A 153 -8.40 -3.20 -10.83
N SER A 154 -7.98 -4.20 -11.59
CA SER A 154 -6.61 -4.34 -12.11
C SER A 154 -6.32 -3.42 -13.31
N HIS A 155 -7.32 -2.65 -13.77
CA HIS A 155 -7.16 -1.74 -14.91
C HIS A 155 -6.02 -0.75 -14.68
N GLY A 156 -5.06 -0.76 -15.60
CA GLY A 156 -3.90 0.13 -15.57
C GLY A 156 -2.82 -0.28 -14.57
N LEU A 157 -2.85 -1.50 -14.02
CA LEU A 157 -1.84 -2.04 -13.11
C LEU A 157 -1.24 -3.35 -13.65
N GLY A 158 0.09 -3.40 -13.72
CA GLY A 158 0.84 -4.63 -13.91
C GLY A 158 0.96 -5.35 -12.58
N LEU A 159 0.41 -6.57 -12.51
CA LEU A 159 0.36 -7.37 -11.28
C LEU A 159 1.39 -8.50 -11.33
N HIS A 160 2.21 -8.60 -10.29
CA HIS A 160 3.16 -9.67 -10.11
C HIS A 160 2.92 -10.39 -8.79
N GLN A 161 2.16 -11.48 -8.84
CA GLN A 161 1.87 -12.29 -7.66
C GLN A 161 3.17 -12.82 -7.06
N LEU A 162 3.37 -12.56 -5.77
CA LEU A 162 4.54 -13.01 -5.04
C LEU A 162 4.22 -14.29 -4.27
N VAL A 163 3.13 -14.27 -3.50
CA VAL A 163 2.74 -15.39 -2.64
C VAL A 163 1.22 -15.47 -2.52
N SER A 164 0.73 -16.70 -2.39
CA SER A 164 -0.66 -17.00 -2.03
C SER A 164 -0.69 -17.57 -0.63
N GLU A 165 -1.38 -16.90 0.29
CA GLU A 165 -1.39 -17.24 1.70
C GLU A 165 -2.78 -17.71 2.15
N GLU A 166 -2.82 -18.76 2.96
CA GLU A 166 -4.03 -19.26 3.62
C GLU A 166 -4.43 -18.37 4.80
N LEU A 167 -5.74 -18.16 4.96
CA LEU A 167 -6.34 -17.62 6.16
C LEU A 167 -6.88 -18.75 7.03
N VAL A 168 -6.57 -18.71 8.32
CA VAL A 168 -6.83 -19.76 9.32
C VAL A 168 -7.67 -19.24 10.46
N ALA A 169 -8.40 -20.14 11.13
CA ALA A 169 -9.08 -19.85 12.37
C ALA A 169 -8.07 -19.82 13.53
N VAL A 170 -8.17 -18.79 14.35
CA VAL A 170 -7.34 -18.59 15.54
C VAL A 170 -8.24 -18.58 16.76
N LEU A 171 -7.98 -19.52 17.66
CA LEU A 171 -8.84 -19.85 18.79
C LEU A 171 -8.03 -19.81 20.10
N PRO A 172 -8.69 -19.63 21.26
CA PRO A 172 -8.07 -19.94 22.55
C PRO A 172 -7.57 -21.40 22.58
N GLN A 173 -6.46 -21.69 23.29
CA GLN A 173 -5.86 -23.03 23.34
C GLN A 173 -6.80 -24.11 23.92
N ASP A 174 -7.68 -23.72 24.82
CA ASP A 174 -8.68 -24.56 25.48
C ASP A 174 -10.04 -24.58 24.76
N HIS A 175 -10.14 -23.93 23.59
CA HIS A 175 -11.37 -23.93 22.81
C HIS A 175 -11.74 -25.35 22.34
N PRO A 176 -13.04 -25.76 22.33
CA PRO A 176 -13.44 -27.12 21.93
C PRO A 176 -12.95 -27.56 20.55
N LEU A 177 -12.74 -26.59 19.64
CA LEU A 177 -12.25 -26.82 18.28
C LEU A 177 -10.72 -26.72 18.13
N ALA A 178 -9.99 -26.30 19.18
CA ALA A 178 -8.54 -26.03 19.13
C ALA A 178 -7.69 -27.23 18.73
N GLY A 179 -8.08 -28.45 19.16
CA GLY A 179 -7.35 -29.67 18.86
C GLY A 179 -7.63 -30.27 17.48
N ARG A 180 -8.46 -29.63 16.65
CA ARG A 180 -8.83 -30.15 15.32
C ARG A 180 -7.80 -29.70 14.27
N ALA A 181 -7.62 -30.53 13.25
CA ALA A 181 -6.84 -30.15 12.07
C ALA A 181 -7.54 -29.07 11.24
N SER A 182 -8.88 -29.11 11.19
CA SER A 182 -9.69 -28.15 10.45
C SER A 182 -11.09 -27.94 11.04
N VAL A 183 -11.66 -26.79 10.70
CA VAL A 183 -13.04 -26.38 11.00
C VAL A 183 -13.71 -25.79 9.77
N ARG A 184 -15.02 -25.93 9.69
CA ARG A 184 -15.85 -25.22 8.71
C ARG A 184 -16.25 -23.86 9.28
N MET A 185 -16.40 -22.86 8.42
CA MET A 185 -16.77 -21.51 8.86
C MET A 185 -18.11 -21.50 9.60
N ALA A 186 -19.07 -22.32 9.17
CA ALA A 186 -20.38 -22.49 9.84
C ALA A 186 -20.28 -23.01 11.30
N GLU A 187 -19.19 -23.69 11.67
CA GLU A 187 -18.99 -24.15 13.05
C GLU A 187 -18.59 -23.01 14.01
N LEU A 188 -18.34 -21.80 13.47
CA LEU A 188 -18.01 -20.59 14.22
C LEU A 188 -19.18 -19.60 14.28
N GLU A 189 -20.39 -19.99 13.85
CA GLU A 189 -21.56 -19.11 13.76
C GLU A 189 -21.90 -18.40 15.09
N HIS A 190 -21.71 -19.10 16.22
CA HIS A 190 -22.06 -18.58 17.54
C HIS A 190 -20.88 -17.94 18.28
N GLU A 191 -19.71 -17.85 17.65
CA GLU A 191 -18.54 -17.22 18.24
C GLU A 191 -18.55 -15.70 18.09
N HIS A 192 -17.95 -15.01 19.06
CA HIS A 192 -17.62 -13.59 18.92
C HIS A 192 -16.29 -13.44 18.21
N PHE A 193 -16.25 -12.63 17.16
CA PHE A 193 -15.05 -12.39 16.38
C PHE A 193 -14.30 -11.13 16.84
N ILE A 194 -12.98 -11.26 16.86
CA ILE A 194 -12.03 -10.16 16.87
C ILE A 194 -11.51 -10.04 15.43
N SER A 195 -11.65 -8.87 14.82
CA SER A 195 -11.36 -8.69 13.39
C SER A 195 -10.48 -7.48 13.10
N TYR A 196 -10.11 -7.32 11.83
CA TYR A 196 -9.56 -6.08 11.32
C TYR A 196 -10.64 -5.00 11.26
N ARG A 197 -10.24 -3.73 11.26
CA ARG A 197 -11.20 -2.62 11.19
C ARG A 197 -12.07 -2.70 9.94
N GLU A 198 -13.26 -2.11 10.01
CA GLU A 198 -14.12 -1.93 8.84
C GLU A 198 -13.37 -1.26 7.66
N GLY A 199 -13.59 -1.78 6.45
CA GLY A 199 -12.90 -1.37 5.23
C GLY A 199 -11.53 -2.03 5.00
N ALA A 200 -11.00 -2.81 5.94
CA ALA A 200 -9.81 -3.62 5.67
C ALA A 200 -10.15 -4.83 4.80
N ARG A 201 -9.28 -5.18 3.84
CA ARG A 201 -9.53 -6.33 2.95
C ARG A 201 -9.74 -7.66 3.69
N LEU A 202 -8.99 -7.90 4.76
CA LEU A 202 -9.14 -9.10 5.59
C LEU A 202 -10.48 -9.14 6.33
N ARG A 203 -11.02 -7.97 6.70
CA ARG A 203 -12.36 -7.85 7.29
C ARG A 203 -13.44 -8.26 6.29
N GLU A 204 -13.30 -7.85 5.02
CA GLU A 204 -14.21 -8.26 3.96
C GLU A 204 -14.18 -9.76 3.70
N LEU A 205 -12.99 -10.37 3.66
CA LEU A 205 -12.85 -11.82 3.46
C LEU A 205 -13.54 -12.62 4.57
N LEU A 206 -13.43 -12.18 5.82
CA LEU A 206 -14.19 -12.76 6.93
C LEU A 206 -15.70 -12.66 6.69
N THR A 207 -16.21 -11.48 6.36
CA THR A 207 -17.64 -11.25 6.13
C THR A 207 -18.17 -12.10 4.98
N ILE A 208 -17.46 -12.15 3.85
CA ILE A 208 -17.84 -12.99 2.70
C ILE A 208 -17.88 -14.47 3.09
N ALA A 209 -16.88 -14.95 3.84
CA ALA A 209 -16.81 -16.33 4.27
C ALA A 209 -17.96 -16.71 5.20
N ALA A 210 -18.28 -15.85 6.17
CA ALA A 210 -19.39 -16.04 7.09
C ALA A 210 -20.73 -16.04 6.36
N HIS A 211 -20.93 -15.11 5.42
CA HIS A 211 -22.14 -15.04 4.59
C HIS A 211 -22.31 -16.30 3.73
N HIS A 212 -21.25 -16.78 3.09
CA HIS A 212 -21.26 -18.04 2.36
C HIS A 212 -21.57 -19.25 3.26
N ALA A 213 -21.18 -19.18 4.53
CA ALA A 213 -21.49 -20.19 5.53
C ALA A 213 -22.89 -20.04 6.16
N GLY A 214 -23.63 -18.98 5.82
CA GLY A 214 -25.02 -18.77 6.22
C GLY A 214 -25.24 -17.86 7.43
N PHE A 215 -24.23 -17.12 7.90
CA PHE A 215 -24.38 -16.24 9.08
C PHE A 215 -23.66 -14.88 8.95
N GLU A 216 -24.04 -13.93 9.80
CA GLU A 216 -23.36 -12.63 9.95
C GLU A 216 -22.36 -12.71 11.11
N PRO A 217 -21.06 -12.39 10.91
CA PRO A 217 -20.07 -12.51 11.98
C PRO A 217 -20.26 -11.41 13.04
N GLN A 218 -20.44 -11.81 14.30
CA GLN A 218 -20.60 -10.88 15.41
C GLN A 218 -19.24 -10.34 15.87
N VAL A 219 -18.94 -9.08 15.57
CA VAL A 219 -17.59 -8.53 15.76
C VAL A 219 -17.60 -7.49 16.85
N HIS A 220 -16.95 -7.81 17.96
CA HIS A 220 -16.97 -6.99 19.18
C HIS A 220 -15.70 -6.16 19.36
N LEU A 221 -14.60 -6.58 18.72
CA LEU A 221 -13.30 -5.94 18.84
C LEU A 221 -12.63 -5.85 17.47
N GLU A 222 -12.00 -4.71 17.23
CA GLU A 222 -11.30 -4.42 15.99
C GLU A 222 -9.85 -3.99 16.25
N SER A 223 -8.92 -4.43 15.39
CA SER A 223 -7.51 -4.01 15.43
C SER A 223 -6.87 -4.18 14.06
N ASN A 224 -5.98 -3.28 13.66
CA ASN A 224 -5.18 -3.44 12.44
C ASN A 224 -3.93 -4.31 12.62
N GLU A 225 -3.62 -4.73 13.85
CA GLU A 225 -2.42 -5.49 14.18
C GLU A 225 -2.76 -6.93 14.56
N SER A 226 -2.31 -7.89 13.75
CA SER A 226 -2.54 -9.33 13.96
C SER A 226 -2.05 -9.80 15.34
N GLU A 227 -0.93 -9.28 15.81
CA GLU A 227 -0.34 -9.62 17.12
C GLU A 227 -1.23 -9.13 18.28
N ARG A 228 -1.91 -7.98 18.13
CA ARG A 228 -2.92 -7.54 19.10
C ARG A 228 -4.16 -8.44 19.05
N ILE A 229 -4.62 -8.82 17.86
CA ILE A 229 -5.75 -9.75 17.70
C ILE A 229 -5.44 -11.06 18.40
N ARG A 230 -4.26 -11.66 18.17
CA ARG A 230 -3.82 -12.90 18.83
C ARG A 230 -3.80 -12.79 20.35
N ARG A 231 -3.29 -11.69 20.90
CA ARG A 231 -3.31 -11.43 22.34
C ARG A 231 -4.71 -11.35 22.93
N LEU A 232 -5.69 -10.85 22.16
CA LEU A 232 -7.09 -10.79 22.59
C LEU A 232 -7.75 -12.16 22.51
N VAL A 233 -7.47 -12.94 21.46
CA VAL A 233 -7.92 -14.34 21.35
C VAL A 233 -7.37 -15.19 22.50
N ASN A 234 -6.07 -15.07 22.79
CA ASN A 234 -5.42 -15.74 23.93
C ASN A 234 -6.05 -15.37 25.30
N ARG A 235 -6.74 -14.23 25.39
CA ARG A 235 -7.46 -13.76 26.59
C ARG A 235 -8.97 -14.05 26.53
N HIS A 236 -9.40 -14.97 25.67
CA HIS A 236 -10.78 -15.43 25.56
C HIS A 236 -11.78 -14.33 25.20
N MET A 237 -11.32 -13.27 24.52
CA MET A 237 -12.18 -12.16 24.10
C MET A 237 -12.93 -12.47 22.78
N GLY A 238 -12.71 -13.65 22.21
CA GLY A 238 -13.31 -14.11 20.95
C GLY A 238 -12.36 -14.98 20.13
N VAL A 239 -12.78 -15.29 18.90
CA VAL A 239 -12.02 -15.99 17.86
C VAL A 239 -11.60 -15.02 16.77
N ALA A 240 -10.66 -15.40 15.91
CA ALA A 240 -10.27 -14.57 14.77
C ALA A 240 -10.00 -15.40 13.52
N ILE A 241 -10.08 -14.76 12.36
CA ILE A 241 -9.56 -15.30 11.10
C ILE A 241 -8.35 -14.47 10.72
N LEU A 242 -7.18 -15.09 10.67
CA LEU A 242 -5.89 -14.41 10.45
C LEU A 242 -5.10 -15.08 9.32
N PRO A 243 -4.16 -14.36 8.69
CA PRO A 243 -3.15 -14.99 7.84
C PRO A 243 -2.33 -16.01 8.62
N ARG A 244 -2.09 -17.19 8.04
CA ARG A 244 -1.36 -18.28 8.71
C ARG A 244 0.00 -17.83 9.23
N SER A 245 0.75 -17.06 8.44
CA SER A 245 2.06 -16.56 8.84
C SER A 245 2.01 -15.63 10.05
N ASP A 246 0.94 -14.85 10.22
CA ASP A 246 0.74 -14.00 11.38
C ASP A 246 0.26 -14.80 12.60
N ALA A 247 -0.59 -15.81 12.37
CA ALA A 247 -1.11 -16.70 13.40
C ALA A 247 -0.01 -17.56 14.04
N GLU A 248 0.96 -18.02 13.25
CA GLU A 248 2.04 -18.92 13.66
C GLU A 248 3.30 -18.21 14.17
N ARG A 249 3.37 -16.86 14.09
CA ARG A 249 4.50 -16.09 14.63
C ARG A 249 4.74 -16.37 16.13
N PRO A 250 5.97 -16.25 16.65
CA PRO A 250 6.20 -16.28 18.09
C PRO A 250 5.40 -15.18 18.82
N GLY A 251 4.87 -15.47 20.01
CA GLY A 251 4.07 -14.52 20.76
C GLY A 251 3.00 -15.18 21.62
N ALA A 252 1.78 -14.64 21.58
CA ALA A 252 0.65 -15.19 22.33
C ALA A 252 0.29 -16.61 21.86
N GLU A 253 0.17 -17.54 22.81
CA GLU A 253 -0.20 -18.92 22.52
C GLU A 253 -1.69 -19.01 22.16
N VAL A 254 -1.96 -19.40 20.91
CA VAL A 254 -3.30 -19.56 20.34
C VAL A 254 -3.32 -20.85 19.53
N ALA A 255 -4.47 -21.50 19.46
CA ALA A 255 -4.67 -22.62 18.57
C ALA A 255 -4.91 -22.11 17.14
N VAL A 256 -4.21 -22.69 16.17
CA VAL A 256 -4.29 -22.34 14.75
C VAL A 256 -4.90 -23.53 14.02
N VAL A 257 -6.08 -23.32 13.41
CA VAL A 257 -6.88 -24.38 12.80
C VAL A 257 -7.26 -24.01 11.37
N ALA A 258 -7.09 -24.94 10.42
CA ALA A 258 -7.38 -24.68 9.01
C ALA A 258 -8.88 -24.48 8.77
N LEU A 259 -9.24 -23.61 7.81
CA LEU A 259 -10.60 -23.40 7.35
C LEU A 259 -10.84 -24.13 6.03
N THR A 260 -11.86 -25.00 5.96
CA THR A 260 -12.10 -25.81 4.75
C THR A 260 -13.35 -25.43 3.96
N GLU A 261 -14.35 -24.80 4.59
CA GLU A 261 -15.63 -24.48 3.96
C GLU A 261 -16.15 -23.10 4.42
N PRO A 262 -15.88 -22.02 3.65
CA PRO A 262 -14.95 -21.98 2.51
C PRO A 262 -13.48 -21.98 2.97
N SER A 263 -12.59 -22.57 2.17
CA SER A 263 -11.16 -22.30 2.29
C SER A 263 -10.87 -20.87 1.86
N LEU A 264 -10.11 -20.14 2.67
CA LEU A 264 -9.81 -18.74 2.42
C LEU A 264 -8.34 -18.55 2.09
N ARG A 265 -8.07 -17.83 1.01
CA ARG A 265 -6.71 -17.43 0.62
C ARG A 265 -6.71 -15.97 0.20
N ARG A 266 -5.54 -15.34 0.30
CA ARG A 266 -5.26 -14.03 -0.26
C ARG A 266 -3.97 -14.09 -1.07
N ASP A 267 -3.91 -13.33 -2.16
CA ASP A 267 -2.70 -13.19 -2.94
C ASP A 267 -2.03 -11.86 -2.63
N ILE A 268 -0.76 -11.93 -2.21
CA ILE A 268 0.09 -10.75 -2.03
C ILE A 268 0.87 -10.57 -3.32
N THR A 269 0.71 -9.40 -3.91
CA THR A 269 1.15 -9.08 -5.26
C THR A 269 1.94 -7.79 -5.23
N LEU A 270 3.07 -7.75 -5.93
CA LEU A 270 3.77 -6.50 -6.19
C LEU A 270 3.23 -5.91 -7.48
N ALA A 271 2.61 -4.73 -7.37
CA ALA A 271 1.99 -4.03 -8.47
C ALA A 271 2.82 -2.84 -8.92
N CYS A 272 2.79 -2.58 -10.23
CA CYS A 272 3.27 -1.37 -10.86
C CYS A 272 2.18 -0.82 -11.78
N ARG A 273 2.35 0.40 -12.29
CA ARG A 273 1.44 0.93 -13.31
C ARG A 273 1.66 0.25 -14.66
N ASP A 274 0.58 -0.22 -15.30
CA ASP A 274 0.65 -0.86 -16.62
C ASP A 274 0.84 0.17 -17.74
N GLY A 275 1.51 -0.23 -18.82
CA GLY A 275 1.80 0.62 -19.97
C GLY A 275 2.88 1.69 -19.75
N ARG A 276 3.50 1.73 -18.56
CA ARG A 276 4.65 2.60 -18.24
C ARG A 276 5.89 1.74 -17.98
N ARG A 277 7.05 2.18 -18.48
CA ARG A 277 8.32 1.55 -18.10
C ARG A 277 8.72 2.01 -16.71
N LEU A 278 8.99 1.05 -15.82
CA LEU A 278 9.58 1.31 -14.51
C LEU A 278 10.96 1.94 -14.70
N GLY A 279 11.28 2.92 -13.86
CA GLY A 279 12.67 3.40 -13.73
C GLY A 279 13.59 2.25 -13.32
N PRO A 280 14.90 2.29 -13.64
CA PRO A 280 15.81 1.16 -13.45
C PRO A 280 15.89 0.68 -12.00
N ALA A 281 15.90 1.60 -11.04
CA ALA A 281 15.94 1.25 -9.62
C ALA A 281 14.64 0.55 -9.17
N ALA A 282 13.48 1.01 -9.65
CA ALA A 282 12.21 0.35 -9.36
C ALA A 282 12.11 -1.01 -10.09
N ALA A 283 12.59 -1.11 -11.32
CA ALA A 283 12.64 -2.37 -12.05
C ALA A 283 13.53 -3.41 -11.34
N GLU A 284 14.67 -2.98 -10.81
CA GLU A 284 15.58 -3.81 -10.02
C GLU A 284 14.96 -4.20 -8.67
N PHE A 285 14.27 -3.28 -7.98
CA PHE A 285 13.54 -3.61 -6.75
C PHE A 285 12.43 -4.64 -6.99
N LEU A 286 11.71 -4.51 -8.11
CA LEU A 286 10.71 -5.48 -8.54
C LEU A 286 11.34 -6.85 -8.82
N ALA A 287 12.46 -6.89 -9.55
CA ALA A 287 13.18 -8.13 -9.85
C ALA A 287 13.69 -8.81 -8.57
N LEU A 288 14.33 -8.06 -7.67
CA LEU A 288 14.78 -8.54 -6.38
C LEU A 288 13.62 -9.06 -5.53
N SER A 289 12.49 -8.36 -5.48
CA SER A 289 11.33 -8.79 -4.71
C SER A 289 10.76 -10.11 -5.23
N LYS A 290 10.76 -10.33 -6.55
CA LYS A 290 10.38 -11.62 -7.14
C LYS A 290 11.37 -12.73 -6.76
N GLU A 291 12.68 -12.46 -6.87
CA GLU A 291 13.75 -13.39 -6.47
C GLU A 291 13.57 -13.83 -5.01
N LEU A 292 13.26 -12.89 -4.10
CA LEU A 292 13.14 -13.18 -2.67
C LEU A 292 11.86 -13.93 -2.29
N PHE A 293 10.73 -13.67 -2.96
CA PHE A 293 9.42 -14.10 -2.46
C PHE A 293 8.66 -15.07 -3.37
N THR A 294 8.99 -15.16 -4.66
CA THR A 294 8.34 -16.11 -5.57
C THR A 294 8.98 -17.50 -5.50
N ASP A 295 10.28 -17.59 -5.18
CA ASP A 295 11.05 -18.84 -5.12
C ASP A 295 11.28 -19.36 -3.69
N ALA A 296 10.67 -18.74 -2.67
CA ALA A 296 10.77 -19.23 -1.29
C ALA A 296 9.95 -20.53 -1.13
N PRO A 297 10.56 -21.66 -0.72
CA PRO A 297 9.79 -22.86 -0.43
C PRO A 297 8.80 -22.58 0.71
N ALA A 298 7.56 -23.01 0.51
CA ALA A 298 6.48 -22.97 1.49
C ALA A 298 6.83 -23.74 2.78
#